data_AF-A0A351A0R2-F1
#
_entry.id   AF-A0A351A0R2-F1
#
_cell.length_a   1.000
_cell.length_b   1.000
_cell.length_c   1.000
_cell.angle_alpha   90.00
_cell.angle_beta   90.00
_cell.angle_gamma   90.00
#
_symmetry.space_group_name_H-M   'P 1'
#
loop_
_entity.id
_entity.type
_entity.pdbx_description
1 polymer ?
#
loop_
_entity_poly.entity_id
_entity_poly.type
_entity_poly.pdbx_seq_one_letter_code
_entity_poly.pdbx_strand_id
1 'polypeptide(L)'
;EYGTLLQMALNSIALPADPEFLILPASDGKAKPGLGADALPDSAQICSCNNVSKGQICAAVGEGATTIGEIKACTKAGATCGGCVPLVTQVMKAEMARLGLSV
;
A
#
# COMPACT_ATOMS: atom_id res chain seq x y z
N GLU A 1 4.74 5.99 5.63
CA GLU A 1 4.23 5.60 6.96
C GLU A 1 2.71 5.44 7.05
N TYR A 2 1.90 6.32 6.42
CA TYR A 2 0.42 6.21 6.49
C TYR A 2 -0.13 4.80 6.23
N GLY A 3 0.33 4.11 5.18
CA GLY A 3 -0.15 2.78 4.83
C GLY A 3 0.04 1.75 5.94
N THR A 4 1.25 1.60 6.45
CA THR A 4 1.56 0.66 7.54
C THR A 4 0.77 0.96 8.81
N LEU A 5 0.72 2.22 9.22
CA LEU A 5 0.01 2.65 10.43
C LEU A 5 -1.50 2.43 10.32
N LEU A 6 -2.08 2.73 9.16
CA LEU A 6 -3.50 2.47 8.90
C LEU A 6 -3.81 0.99 9.04
N GLN A 7 -3.00 0.11 8.43
CA GLN A 7 -3.26 -1.33 8.50
C GLN A 7 -3.07 -1.89 9.90
N MET A 8 -2.14 -1.35 10.69
CA MET A 8 -2.00 -1.70 12.10
C MET A 8 -3.27 -1.35 12.90
N ALA A 9 -3.82 -0.16 12.67
CA ALA A 9 -5.04 0.27 13.34
C ALA A 9 -6.28 -0.53 12.90
N LEU A 10 -6.44 -0.76 11.59
CA LEU A 10 -7.62 -1.44 11.04
C LEU A 10 -7.65 -2.94 11.31
N ASN A 11 -6.50 -3.61 11.39
CA ASN A 11 -6.42 -5.07 11.54
C ASN A 11 -5.89 -5.51 12.92
N SER A 12 -5.88 -4.60 13.91
CA SER A 12 -5.39 -4.86 15.28
C SER A 12 -4.01 -5.53 15.30
N ILE A 13 -3.11 -5.10 14.41
CA ILE A 13 -1.76 -5.66 14.31
C ILE A 13 -0.95 -5.13 15.49
N ALA A 14 -0.25 -6.03 16.19
CA ALA A 14 0.60 -5.66 17.30
C ALA A 14 1.65 -4.62 16.88
N LEU A 15 1.80 -3.58 17.70
CA LEU A 15 2.83 -2.57 17.49
C LEU A 15 4.23 -3.21 17.69
N PRO A 16 5.25 -2.71 16.98
CA PRO A 16 6.63 -3.13 17.22
C PRO A 16 7.03 -2.89 18.69
N ALA A 17 7.91 -3.75 19.22
CA ALA A 17 8.43 -3.59 20.58
C ALA A 17 9.16 -2.25 20.77
N ASP A 18 9.86 -1.79 19.73
CA ASP A 18 10.55 -0.51 19.72
C ASP A 18 9.71 0.54 18.94
N PRO A 19 9.10 1.52 19.63
CA PRO A 19 8.17 2.49 19.00
C PRO A 19 8.87 3.48 18.07
N GLU A 20 10.18 3.66 18.22
CA GLU A 20 11.02 4.52 17.38
C GLU A 20 10.97 4.14 15.89
N PHE A 21 10.74 2.87 15.56
CA PHE A 21 10.60 2.40 14.17
C PHE A 21 9.41 3.01 13.43
N LEU A 22 8.41 3.54 14.16
CA LEU A 22 7.21 4.13 13.58
C LEU A 22 7.43 5.57 13.09
N ILE A 23 8.43 6.28 13.64
CA ILE A 23 8.58 7.74 13.47
C ILE A 23 9.96 8.11 12.93
N LEU A 24 11.01 7.40 13.35
CA LEU A 24 12.37 7.69 12.92
C LEU A 24 12.65 7.09 11.54
N PRO A 25 13.52 7.72 10.73
CA PRO A 25 14.15 7.04 9.59
C PRO A 25 14.88 5.79 10.10
N ALA A 26 14.96 4.73 9.28
CA ALA A 26 15.66 3.51 9.68
C ALA A 26 17.13 3.83 10.01
N SER A 27 17.49 3.84 11.29
CA SER A 27 18.75 4.42 11.75
C SER A 27 19.89 3.43 12.04
N ASP A 28 19.69 2.11 11.95
CA ASP A 28 20.74 1.13 12.29
C ASP A 28 20.73 -0.14 11.43
N GLY A 29 20.36 -0.03 10.14
CA GLY A 29 20.34 -1.18 9.22
C GLY A 29 19.28 -2.26 9.52
N LYS A 30 18.49 -2.09 10.59
CA LYS A 30 17.29 -2.89 10.87
C LYS A 30 16.18 -2.46 9.92
N ALA A 31 15.71 -3.38 9.07
CA ALA A 31 14.58 -3.14 8.20
C ALA A 31 13.32 -2.86 9.03
N LYS A 32 12.61 -1.78 8.71
CA LYS A 32 11.31 -1.50 9.32
C LYS A 32 10.36 -2.67 9.04
N PRO A 33 9.55 -3.11 10.01
CA PRO A 33 8.47 -4.07 9.77
C PRO A 33 7.49 -3.48 8.75
N GLY A 34 7.67 -3.82 7.47
CA GLY A 34 6.77 -3.46 6.40
C GLY A 34 5.66 -4.50 6.35
N LEU A 35 4.41 -4.07 6.44
CA LEU A 35 3.30 -4.98 6.17
C LEU A 35 3.30 -5.28 4.67
N GLY A 36 3.58 -6.53 4.29
CA GLY A 36 3.56 -6.94 2.89
C GLY A 36 2.18 -6.70 2.31
N ALA A 37 2.10 -5.99 1.18
CA ALA A 37 0.84 -5.68 0.50
C ALA A 37 0.03 -6.95 0.14
N ASP A 38 0.72 -8.09 0.01
CA ASP A 38 0.13 -9.41 -0.23
C ASP A 38 -0.74 -9.91 0.92
N ALA A 39 -0.39 -9.58 2.16
CA ALA A 39 -1.08 -10.08 3.35
C ALA A 39 -2.44 -9.39 3.63
N LEU A 40 -2.75 -8.32 2.90
CA LEU A 40 -3.99 -7.56 3.09
C LEU A 40 -5.17 -8.20 2.32
N PRO A 41 -6.38 -8.22 2.90
CA PRO A 41 -7.58 -8.62 2.16
C PRO A 41 -7.96 -7.59 1.08
N ASP A 42 -8.71 -8.00 0.07
CA ASP A 42 -9.16 -7.10 -1.01
C ASP A 42 -10.05 -5.95 -0.53
N SER A 43 -10.73 -6.14 0.60
CA SER A 43 -11.53 -5.11 1.27
C SER A 43 -10.68 -4.08 2.04
N ALA A 44 -9.37 -4.30 2.21
CA ALA A 44 -8.51 -3.39 2.95
C ALA A 44 -8.50 -2.00 2.29
N GLN A 45 -8.84 -0.97 3.06
CA GLN A 45 -8.81 0.40 2.59
C GLN A 45 -7.37 0.87 2.44
N ILE A 46 -6.99 1.33 1.24
CA ILE A 46 -5.63 1.78 0.90
C ILE A 46 -5.56 3.30 0.79
N CYS A 47 -6.56 3.92 0.16
CA CYS A 47 -6.68 5.38 0.06
C CYS A 47 -7.96 5.86 0.77
N SER A 48 -7.81 6.60 1.88
CA SER A 48 -8.96 7.12 2.62
C SER A 48 -9.59 8.33 1.90
N CYS A 49 -8.77 9.22 1.35
CA CYS A 49 -9.25 10.43 0.67
C CYS A 49 -10.19 10.14 -0.51
N ASN A 50 -9.94 9.06 -1.25
CA ASN A 50 -10.73 8.67 -2.42
C ASN A 50 -11.47 7.35 -2.22
N ASN A 51 -11.51 6.84 -0.97
CA ASN A 51 -12.17 5.59 -0.60
C ASN A 51 -11.84 4.41 -1.53
N VAL A 52 -10.54 4.15 -1.73
CA VAL A 52 -10.05 3.07 -2.61
C VAL A 52 -9.52 1.90 -1.80
N SER A 53 -10.00 0.69 -2.08
CA SER A 53 -9.54 -0.57 -1.48
C SER A 53 -8.42 -1.26 -2.28
N LYS A 54 -7.80 -2.27 -1.68
CA LYS A 54 -6.83 -3.15 -2.36
C LYS A 54 -7.43 -3.79 -3.60
N GLY A 55 -8.63 -4.36 -3.48
CA GLY A 55 -9.31 -5.04 -4.60
C GLY A 55 -9.56 -4.12 -5.79
N GLN A 56 -9.86 -2.84 -5.55
CA GLN A 56 -10.02 -1.86 -6.63
C GLN A 56 -8.69 -1.56 -7.35
N ILE A 57 -7.57 -1.55 -6.62
CA ILE A 57 -6.24 -1.41 -7.23
C ILE A 57 -5.89 -2.67 -8.03
N CYS A 58 -6.13 -3.86 -7.47
CA CYS A 58 -5.88 -5.12 -8.16
C CYS A 58 -6.72 -5.25 -9.44
N ALA A 59 -8.00 -4.87 -9.40
CA ALA A 59 -8.86 -4.83 -10.57
C ALA A 59 -8.30 -3.89 -11.65
N ALA A 60 -7.89 -2.68 -11.27
CA ALA A 60 -7.28 -1.73 -12.21
C ALA A 60 -6.00 -2.28 -12.86
N VAL A 61 -5.16 -3.00 -12.11
CA VAL A 61 -3.97 -3.67 -12.67
C VAL A 61 -4.37 -4.78 -13.64
N GLY A 62 -5.40 -5.57 -13.31
CA GLY A 62 -5.96 -6.59 -14.20
C GLY A 62 -6.56 -6.02 -15.50
N GLU A 63 -7.03 -4.77 -15.47
CA GLU A 63 -7.48 -4.00 -16.64
C GLU A 63 -6.33 -3.36 -17.43
N GLY A 64 -5.08 -3.45 -16.95
CA GLY A 64 -3.89 -2.99 -17.65
C GLY A 64 -3.21 -1.74 -17.07
N ALA A 65 -3.66 -1.21 -15.93
CA ALA A 65 -2.99 -0.10 -15.27
C ALA A 65 -1.69 -0.59 -14.58
N THR A 66 -0.54 -0.34 -15.19
CA THR A 66 0.78 -0.84 -14.74
C THR A 66 1.68 0.25 -14.17
N THR A 67 1.23 1.50 -14.21
CA THR A 67 1.95 2.65 -13.67
C THR A 67 1.14 3.37 -12.61
N ILE A 68 1.84 4.06 -11.68
CA ILE A 68 1.16 4.91 -10.68
C ILE A 68 0.37 6.05 -11.33
N GLY A 69 0.80 6.53 -12.50
CA GLY A 69 0.04 7.52 -13.26
C GLY A 69 -1.32 6.98 -13.69
N GLU A 70 -1.35 5.77 -14.24
CA GLU A 70 -2.58 5.08 -14.64
C GLU A 70 -3.46 4.75 -13.45
N ILE A 71 -2.88 4.22 -12.35
CA ILE A 71 -3.63 3.93 -11.12
C ILE A 71 -4.28 5.19 -10.56
N LYS A 72 -3.57 6.33 -10.57
CA LYS A 72 -4.13 7.63 -10.17
C LYS A 72 -5.25 8.08 -11.12
N ALA A 73 -5.11 7.85 -12.42
CA ALA A 73 -6.12 8.24 -13.41
C ALA A 73 -7.41 7.42 -13.27
N CYS A 74 -7.32 6.10 -13.07
CA CYS A 74 -8.49 5.22 -13.00
C CYS A 74 -9.13 5.17 -11.59
N THR A 75 -8.32 5.07 -10.53
CA THR A 75 -8.83 4.88 -9.15
C THR A 75 -8.81 6.15 -8.30
N LYS A 76 -8.05 7.18 -8.70
CA LYS A 76 -7.72 8.37 -7.87
C LYS A 76 -6.88 8.07 -6.62
N ALA A 77 -6.44 6.83 -6.41
CA ALA A 77 -5.58 6.49 -5.27
C ALA A 77 -4.25 7.26 -5.37
N GLY A 78 -3.95 8.08 -4.35
CA GLY A 78 -2.73 8.90 -4.31
C GLY A 78 -2.78 10.20 -5.12
N ALA A 79 -3.94 10.59 -5.65
CA ALA A 79 -4.14 11.84 -6.39
C ALA A 79 -4.44 13.07 -5.49
N THR A 80 -4.88 12.86 -4.25
CA THR A 80 -5.30 13.94 -3.33
C THR A 80 -4.21 14.34 -2.34
N CYS A 81 -3.98 13.55 -1.28
CA CYS A 81 -2.98 13.86 -0.24
C CYS A 81 -1.62 13.19 -0.45
N GLY A 82 -1.53 12.23 -1.38
CA GLY A 82 -0.30 11.47 -1.68
C GLY A 82 0.15 10.46 -0.61
N GLY A 83 -0.39 10.48 0.61
CA GLY A 83 0.10 9.65 1.73
C GLY A 83 0.04 8.14 1.51
N CYS A 84 -0.89 7.67 0.68
CA CYS A 84 -1.03 6.25 0.33
C CYS A 84 -0.17 5.80 -0.85
N VAL A 85 0.52 6.70 -1.57
CA VAL A 85 1.29 6.37 -2.79
C VAL A 85 2.30 5.24 -2.59
N PRO A 86 3.09 5.18 -1.50
CA PRO A 86 4.00 4.06 -1.27
C PRO A 86 3.28 2.71 -1.18
N LEU A 87 2.16 2.65 -0.44
CA LEU A 87 1.38 1.42 -0.28
C LEU A 87 0.66 1.02 -1.57
N VAL A 88 0.10 1.99 -2.30
CA VAL A 88 -0.49 1.77 -3.63
C VAL A 88 0.53 1.17 -4.58
N THR A 89 1.77 1.66 -4.56
CA THR A 89 2.87 1.12 -5.37
C THR A 89 3.20 -0.31 -4.99
N GLN A 90 3.25 -0.63 -3.70
CA GLN A 90 3.48 -2.01 -3.25
C GLN A 90 2.36 -2.95 -3.70
N VAL A 91 1.09 -2.56 -3.56
CA VAL A 91 -0.06 -3.36 -4.01
C VAL A 91 -0.04 -3.56 -5.52
N MET A 92 0.22 -2.49 -6.28
CA MET A 92 0.32 -2.54 -7.75
C MET A 92 1.42 -3.52 -8.20
N LYS A 93 2.63 -3.40 -7.63
CA LYS A 93 3.76 -4.27 -7.97
C LYS A 93 3.51 -5.73 -7.59
N ALA A 94 2.90 -5.97 -6.44
CA ALA A 94 2.49 -7.30 -6.00
C ALA A 94 1.51 -7.94 -7.01
N GLU A 95 0.48 -7.19 -7.42
CA GLU A 95 -0.49 -7.69 -8.39
C GLU A 95 0.12 -7.91 -9.78
N MET A 96 0.99 -7.00 -10.24
CA MET A 96 1.73 -7.17 -11.49
C MET A 96 2.58 -8.45 -11.47
N ALA A 97 3.30 -8.70 -10.37
CA ALA A 97 4.05 -9.94 -10.18
C ALA A 97 3.15 -11.18 -10.20
N ARG A 98 1.97 -11.12 -9.58
CA ARG A 98 0.97 -12.20 -9.57
C ARG A 98 0.45 -12.53 -10.97
N LEU A 99 0.32 -11.52 -11.83
CA LEU A 99 -0.11 -11.66 -13.23
C LEU A 99 1.05 -12.00 -14.20
N GLY A 100 2.29 -12.08 -13.71
CA GLY A 100 3.48 -12.35 -14.53
C GLY A 100 3.93 -11.15 -15.38
N LEU A 101 3.52 -9.93 -15.02
CA LEU A 101 3.95 -8.69 -15.65
C LEU A 101 5.30 -8.23 -15.05
N SER A 102 6.17 -7.65 -15.86
CA SER A 102 7.47 -7.11 -15.39
C SER A 102 7.27 -5.90 -14.46
N VAL A 103 7.91 -5.94 -13.28
CA VAL A 103 7.84 -4.94 -12.20
C VAL A 103 8.96 -3.90 -12.30
#